data_AF-A0A938WRA2-F1
#
_entry.id   AF-A0A938WRA2-F1
#
_cell.length_a   1.000
_cell.length_b   1.000
_cell.length_c   1.000
_cell.angle_alpha   90.00
_cell.angle_beta   90.00
_cell.angle_gamma   90.00
#
_symmetry.space_group_name_H-M   'P 1'
#
loop_
_entity.id
_entity.type
_entity.pdbx_description
1 polymer ?
#
loop_
_entity_poly.entity_id
_entity_poly.type
_entity_poly.pdbx_seq_one_letter_code
_entity_poly.pdbx_strand_id
1 'polypeptide(L)'
;SEVPWYLLNGADGTHNVMFTLALGVSALAVFERLREHRILCCLSILLTAWLAAWLETDYEWRGVLLIVVFYLLGFGKGKFVTLHRMMQLLFAFPLMMHYGIIGALLACALIFLYNGTRGFIHGNVAKYCFYAFYP
;
A
#
# COMPACT_ATOMS: atom_id res chain seq x y z
N SER A 1 -6.73 26.17 15.75
CA SER A 1 -8.10 25.74 16.08
C SER A 1 -8.24 24.27 15.80
N GLU A 2 -7.95 23.44 16.80
CA GLU A 2 -7.81 21.98 16.67
C GLU A 2 -9.07 21.23 17.14
N VAL A 3 -10.08 21.99 17.57
CA VAL A 3 -11.33 21.50 18.15
C VAL A 3 -12.21 20.71 17.16
N PRO A 4 -12.30 21.04 15.86
CA PRO A 4 -13.03 20.21 14.90
C PRO A 4 -12.36 18.86 14.64
N TRP A 5 -11.05 18.77 14.83
CA TRP A 5 -10.26 17.59 14.52
C TRP A 5 -10.33 16.55 15.63
N TYR A 6 -10.36 16.99 16.89
CA TYR A 6 -10.52 16.12 18.06
C TYR A 6 -11.91 15.48 18.18
N LEU A 7 -12.94 16.06 17.55
CA LEU A 7 -14.32 15.53 17.55
C LEU A 7 -14.59 14.52 16.43
N LEU A 8 -13.80 14.55 15.35
CA LEU A 8 -13.78 13.52 14.30
C LEU A 8 -12.82 12.36 14.67
N ASN A 9 -11.78 12.65 15.45
CA ASN A 9 -10.83 11.67 16.00
C ASN A 9 -11.40 10.93 17.21
N GLY A 10 -12.43 10.13 16.98
CA GLY A 10 -12.73 8.99 17.85
C GLY A 10 -11.45 8.19 18.11
N ALA A 11 -11.40 7.50 19.25
CA ALA A 11 -10.28 6.67 19.70
C ALA A 11 -10.07 5.42 18.83
N ASP A 12 -10.01 5.62 17.52
CA ASP A 12 -10.12 4.62 16.49
C ASP A 12 -8.77 4.64 15.76
N GLY A 13 -8.07 3.52 15.69
CA GLY A 13 -6.69 3.40 15.20
C GLY A 13 -6.45 3.81 13.74
N THR A 14 -7.41 4.43 13.05
CA THR A 14 -7.38 4.82 11.63
C THR A 14 -6.18 5.71 11.22
N HIS A 15 -5.57 6.44 12.16
CA HIS A 15 -4.36 7.23 11.90
C HIS A 15 -3.13 6.38 11.58
N ASN A 16 -3.04 5.18 12.13
CA ASN A 16 -1.89 4.30 12.00
C ASN A 16 -1.75 3.73 10.58
N VAL A 17 -2.87 3.59 9.84
CA VAL A 17 -2.86 3.27 8.40
C VAL A 17 -2.14 4.36 7.59
N MET A 18 -2.44 5.63 7.84
CA MET A 18 -1.85 6.75 7.11
C MET A 18 -0.34 6.84 7.33
N PHE A 19 0.14 6.54 8.55
CA PHE A 19 1.57 6.45 8.83
C PHE A 19 2.25 5.31 8.07
N THR A 20 1.63 4.12 8.01
CA THR A 20 2.15 3.00 7.21
C THR A 20 2.28 3.39 5.73
N LEU A 21 1.25 4.05 5.19
CA LEU A 21 1.25 4.52 3.80
C LEU A 21 2.32 5.58 3.55
N ALA A 22 2.46 6.56 4.45
CA ALA A 22 3.48 7.61 4.34
C ALA A 22 4.90 7.02 4.40
N LEU A 23 5.13 6.04 5.28
CA LEU A 23 6.40 5.30 5.34
C LEU A 23 6.65 4.49 4.07
N GLY A 24 5.63 3.81 3.54
CA GLY A 24 5.73 3.10 2.26
C GLY A 24 6.07 4.03 1.10
N VAL A 25 5.40 5.18 0.97
CA VAL A 25 5.67 6.16 -0.10
C VAL A 25 7.05 6.78 0.06
N SER A 26 7.48 7.10 1.28
CA SER A 26 8.83 7.60 1.51
C SER A 26 9.90 6.55 1.19
N ALA A 27 9.65 5.28 1.51
CA ALA A 27 10.50 4.15 1.10
C ALA A 27 10.62 4.08 -0.42
N LEU A 28 9.52 4.25 -1.16
CA LEU A 28 9.52 4.29 -2.63
C LEU A 28 10.28 5.49 -3.19
N ALA A 29 10.10 6.68 -2.62
CA ALA A 29 10.81 7.88 -3.07
C ALA A 29 12.33 7.73 -2.88
N VAL A 30 12.76 7.15 -1.76
CA VAL A 30 14.17 6.84 -1.49
C VAL A 30 14.67 5.73 -2.40
N PHE A 31 13.86 4.69 -2.63
CA PHE A 31 14.14 3.60 -3.57
C PHE A 31 14.43 4.12 -4.98
N GLU A 32 13.60 5.03 -5.50
CA GLU A 32 13.79 5.60 -6.83
C GLU A 32 15.09 6.38 -6.93
N ARG A 33 15.44 7.14 -5.89
CA ARG A 33 16.67 7.94 -5.85
C ARG A 33 17.95 7.12 -5.69
N LEU A 34 17.86 5.98 -5.02
CA LEU A 34 19.00 5.09 -4.73
C LEU A 34 19.04 3.82 -5.61
N ARG A 35 18.22 3.77 -6.66
CA ARG A 35 18.09 2.59 -7.53
C ARG A 35 19.41 2.12 -8.15
N GLU A 36 20.36 3.04 -8.34
CA GLU A 36 21.69 2.75 -8.87
C GLU A 36 22.54 1.89 -7.91
N HIS A 37 22.31 2.00 -6.59
CA HIS A 37 23.00 1.24 -5.56
C HIS A 37 22.06 0.26 -4.87
N ARG A 38 22.00 -0.99 -5.37
CA ARG A 38 21.13 -2.06 -4.85
C ARG A 38 21.23 -2.28 -3.34
N ILE A 39 22.42 -2.13 -2.75
CA ILE A 39 22.66 -2.32 -1.32
C ILE A 39 22.01 -1.21 -0.49
N LEU A 40 22.19 0.05 -0.90
CA LEU A 40 21.60 1.21 -0.21
C LEU A 40 20.07 1.19 -0.30
N CYS A 41 19.54 0.75 -1.43
CA CYS A 41 18.12 0.53 -1.63
C CYS A 41 17.54 -0.55 -0.70
N CYS A 42 18.23 -1.69 -0.55
CA CYS A 42 17.80 -2.73 0.39
C CYS A 42 17.84 -2.20 1.84
N LEU A 43 18.90 -1.47 2.19
CA LEU A 43 19.06 -0.85 3.50
C LEU A 43 17.95 0.18 3.78
N SER A 44 17.55 0.99 2.79
CA SER A 44 16.47 1.96 2.97
C SER A 44 15.12 1.29 3.20
N ILE A 45 14.81 0.21 2.46
CA ILE A 45 13.57 -0.55 2.69
C ILE A 45 13.57 -1.15 4.10
N LEU A 46 14.68 -1.77 4.51
CA LEU A 46 14.82 -2.33 5.87
C LEU A 46 14.67 -1.27 6.95
N LEU A 47 15.28 -0.09 6.78
CA LEU A 47 15.17 1.01 7.72
C LEU A 47 13.71 1.49 7.85
N THR A 48 13.02 1.69 6.72
CA THR A 48 11.61 2.11 6.74
C THR A 48 10.67 1.06 7.32
N ALA A 49 10.93 -0.23 7.08
CA ALA A 49 10.17 -1.32 7.68
C ALA A 49 10.41 -1.41 9.19
N TRP A 50 11.65 -1.21 9.63
CA TRP A 50 11.99 -1.15 11.06
C TRP A 50 11.33 0.04 11.75
N LEU A 51 11.36 1.23 11.12
CA LEU A 51 10.66 2.40 11.63
C LEU A 51 9.14 2.17 11.73
N ALA A 52 8.53 1.50 10.75
CA ALA A 52 7.10 1.17 10.80
C ALA A 52 6.76 0.23 11.97
N ALA A 53 7.63 -0.75 12.26
CA ALA A 53 7.47 -1.63 13.41
C ALA A 53 7.66 -0.89 14.75
N TRP A 54 8.63 0.04 14.82
CA TRP A 54 8.88 0.85 16.00
C TRP A 54 7.75 1.83 16.30
N LEU A 55 7.14 2.38 15.25
CA LEU A 55 6.00 3.31 15.34
C LEU A 55 4.66 2.60 15.58
N GLU A 56 4.66 1.26 15.71
CA GLU A 56 3.44 0.43 15.89
C GLU A 56 2.33 0.79 14.90
N THR A 57 2.70 1.05 13.63
CA THR A 57 1.72 1.40 12.60
C THR A 57 0.82 0.19 12.29
N ASP A 58 -0.43 0.38 11.86
CA ASP A 58 -1.46 -0.69 11.83
C ASP A 58 -1.04 -1.93 11.04
N TYR A 59 -0.31 -1.73 9.94
CA TYR A 59 0.19 -2.82 9.11
C TYR A 59 1.70 -3.03 9.27
N GLU A 60 2.35 -2.30 10.18
CA GLU A 60 3.77 -2.37 10.54
C GLU A 60 4.70 -2.51 9.30
N TRP A 61 5.74 -3.34 9.43
CA TRP A 61 6.64 -3.74 8.37
C TRP A 61 5.94 -4.48 7.22
N ARG A 62 4.82 -5.18 7.47
CA ARG A 62 4.08 -5.96 6.45
C ARG A 62 3.45 -5.05 5.41
N GLY A 63 2.90 -3.92 5.84
CA GLY A 63 2.31 -2.91 4.96
C GLY A 63 3.34 -2.21 4.10
N VAL A 64 4.49 -1.83 4.69
CA VAL A 64 5.61 -1.25 3.94
C VAL A 64 6.13 -2.25 2.89
N LEU A 65 6.33 -3.51 3.26
CA LEU A 65 6.73 -4.56 2.30
C LEU A 65 5.69 -4.76 1.21
N LEU A 66 4.40 -4.76 1.54
CA LEU A 66 3.33 -4.88 0.55
C LEU A 66 3.43 -3.78 -0.51
N ILE A 67 3.57 -2.51 -0.07
CA ILE A 67 3.69 -1.36 -0.98
C ILE A 67 4.92 -1.51 -1.89
N VAL A 68 6.07 -1.87 -1.32
CA VAL A 68 7.32 -2.07 -2.06
C VAL A 68 7.20 -3.21 -3.07
N VAL A 69 6.61 -4.34 -2.68
CA VAL A 69 6.40 -5.49 -3.58
C VAL A 69 5.46 -5.12 -4.73
N PHE A 70 4.37 -4.41 -4.45
CA PHE A 70 3.43 -3.96 -5.49
C PHE A 70 4.08 -2.98 -6.46
N TYR A 71 4.93 -2.10 -5.95
CA TYR A 71 5.70 -1.16 -6.77
C TYR A 71 6.73 -1.89 -7.66
N LEU A 72 7.51 -2.80 -7.08
CA LEU A 72 8.52 -3.59 -7.81
C LEU A 72 7.91 -4.51 -8.87
N LEU A 73 6.77 -5.12 -8.55
CA LEU A 73 6.00 -5.97 -9.47
C LEU A 73 5.03 -5.15 -10.34
N GLY A 74 5.11 -3.82 -10.28
CA GLY A 74 4.17 -2.89 -10.88
C GLY A 74 4.13 -2.96 -12.41
N PHE A 75 2.94 -3.25 -12.95
CA PHE A 75 2.52 -3.14 -14.35
C PHE A 75 3.59 -3.37 -15.43
N GLY A 76 4.20 -4.55 -15.41
CA GLY A 76 4.93 -5.05 -16.57
C GLY A 76 3.99 -5.09 -17.79
N LYS A 77 4.27 -4.30 -18.83
CA LYS A 77 3.53 -4.38 -20.10
C LYS A 77 4.07 -5.54 -20.92
N GLY A 78 3.22 -6.48 -21.35
CA GLY A 78 3.58 -7.57 -22.26
C GLY A 78 3.31 -8.97 -21.72
N LYS A 79 4.03 -9.98 -22.23
CA LYS A 79 3.77 -11.42 -21.98
C LYS A 79 3.86 -11.83 -20.51
N PHE A 80 4.53 -11.05 -19.66
CA PHE A 80 4.75 -11.36 -18.26
C PHE A 80 3.68 -10.83 -17.31
N VAL A 81 2.62 -10.18 -17.81
CA VAL A 81 1.54 -9.63 -16.98
C VAL A 81 0.95 -10.68 -16.02
N THR A 82 0.70 -11.90 -16.51
CA THR A 82 0.16 -12.99 -15.70
C THR A 82 1.12 -13.41 -14.60
N LEU A 83 2.42 -13.49 -14.90
CA LEU A 83 3.46 -13.85 -13.93
C LEU A 83 3.58 -12.80 -12.82
N HIS A 84 3.57 -11.50 -13.16
CA HIS A 84 3.62 -10.42 -12.18
C HIS A 84 2.40 -10.45 -11.24
N ARG A 85 1.20 -10.73 -11.77
CA ARG A 85 -0.01 -10.91 -10.95
C ARG A 85 0.09 -12.10 -10.01
N MET A 86 0.58 -13.24 -10.50
CA MET A 86 0.77 -14.42 -9.65
C MET A 86 1.75 -14.14 -8.51
N MET A 87 2.83 -13.40 -8.78
CA MET A 87 3.78 -12.97 -7.76
C MET A 87 3.13 -11.99 -6.76
N GLN A 88 2.35 -11.01 -7.23
CA GLN A 88 1.62 -10.10 -6.36
C GLN A 88 0.67 -10.85 -5.42
N LEU A 89 -0.07 -11.85 -5.92
CA LEU A 89 -0.95 -12.68 -5.10
C LEU A 89 -0.17 -13.53 -4.08
N LEU A 90 0.94 -14.13 -4.52
CA LEU A 90 1.80 -14.96 -3.68
C LEU A 90 2.35 -14.17 -2.48
N PHE A 91 2.69 -12.89 -2.67
CA PHE A 91 3.17 -12.04 -1.58
C PHE A 91 2.03 -11.36 -0.80
N ALA A 92 0.97 -10.89 -1.47
CA ALA A 92 -0.13 -10.17 -0.82
C ALA A 92 -0.89 -11.03 0.18
N PHE A 93 -1.18 -12.28 -0.20
CA PHE A 93 -1.97 -13.19 0.63
C PHE A 93 -1.33 -13.48 2.00
N PRO A 94 -0.09 -13.99 2.11
CA PRO A 94 0.54 -14.26 3.40
C PRO A 94 0.84 -12.99 4.22
N LEU A 95 1.12 -11.85 3.56
CA LEU A 95 1.36 -10.59 4.27
C LEU A 95 0.09 -10.08 4.95
N MET A 96 -1.06 -10.18 4.27
CA MET A 96 -2.33 -9.61 4.74
C MET A 96 -3.24 -10.59 5.49
N MET A 97 -3.05 -11.91 5.35
CA MET A 97 -3.86 -12.94 6.02
C MET A 97 -3.99 -12.71 7.53
N HIS A 98 -2.91 -12.24 8.17
CA HIS A 98 -2.86 -11.94 9.60
C HIS A 98 -3.91 -10.91 10.05
N TYR A 99 -4.26 -9.95 9.17
CA TYR A 99 -5.19 -8.86 9.48
C TYR A 99 -6.64 -9.18 9.09
N GLY A 100 -6.87 -10.29 8.36
CA GLY A 100 -8.21 -10.70 7.96
C GLY A 100 -8.21 -11.55 6.71
N ILE A 101 -8.50 -12.84 6.88
CA ILE A 101 -8.51 -13.84 5.79
C ILE A 101 -9.54 -13.47 4.71
N ILE A 102 -10.75 -13.05 5.11
CA ILE A 102 -11.82 -12.69 4.18
C ILE A 102 -11.43 -11.48 3.33
N GLY A 103 -10.87 -10.44 3.96
CA GLY A 103 -10.38 -9.25 3.27
C GLY A 103 -9.22 -9.55 2.33
N ALA A 104 -8.28 -10.40 2.76
CA ALA A 104 -7.17 -10.84 1.93
C ALA A 104 -7.64 -11.64 0.70
N LEU A 105 -8.61 -12.55 0.86
CA LEU A 105 -9.20 -13.30 -0.25
C LEU A 105 -9.93 -12.39 -1.24
N LEU A 106 -10.73 -11.44 -0.73
CA LEU A 106 -11.43 -10.46 -1.57
C LEU A 106 -10.44 -9.58 -2.35
N ALA A 107 -9.39 -9.08 -1.70
CA ALA A 107 -8.33 -8.31 -2.34
C ALA A 107 -7.61 -9.14 -3.41
N CYS A 108 -7.29 -10.40 -3.13
CA CYS A 108 -6.68 -11.32 -4.10
C CYS A 108 -7.59 -11.53 -5.32
N ALA A 109 -8.90 -11.72 -5.11
CA ALA A 109 -9.85 -11.82 -6.21
C ALA A 109 -9.85 -10.53 -7.06
N LEU A 110 -9.90 -9.36 -6.43
CA LEU A 110 -9.85 -8.08 -7.13
C LEU A 110 -8.55 -7.89 -7.94
N ILE A 111 -7.40 -8.22 -7.36
CA ILE A 111 -6.09 -8.15 -8.05
C ILE A 111 -6.06 -9.10 -9.25
N PHE A 112 -6.61 -10.31 -9.11
CA PHE A 112 -6.68 -11.29 -10.18
C PHE A 112 -7.57 -10.83 -11.34
N LEU A 113 -8.76 -10.31 -11.02
CA LEU A 113 -9.74 -9.81 -11.99
C LEU A 113 -9.33 -8.47 -12.62
N TYR A 114 -8.37 -7.74 -12.02
CA TYR A 114 -7.98 -6.44 -12.52
C TYR A 114 -7.37 -6.53 -13.92
N ASN A 115 -7.99 -5.82 -14.87
CA ASN A 115 -7.60 -5.82 -16.28
C ASN A 115 -6.38 -4.93 -16.58
N GLY A 116 -5.90 -4.18 -15.58
CA GLY A 116 -4.73 -3.31 -15.72
C GLY A 116 -4.99 -1.99 -16.42
N THR A 117 -6.23 -1.72 -16.79
CA THR A 117 -6.64 -0.43 -17.33
C THR A 117 -7.17 0.44 -16.20
N ARG A 118 -6.89 1.74 -16.28
CA ARG A 118 -7.50 2.73 -15.37
C ARG A 118 -9.02 2.66 -15.51
N GLY A 119 -9.73 2.70 -14.38
CA GLY A 119 -11.20 2.64 -14.36
C GLY A 119 -11.89 3.79 -15.11
N PHE A 120 -13.19 3.63 -15.35
CA PHE A 120 -14.02 4.52 -16.17
C PHE A 120 -14.22 5.95 -15.59
N ILE A 121 -13.90 6.15 -14.30
CA ILE A 121 -14.09 7.42 -13.60
C ILE A 121 -12.96 8.41 -13.99
N HIS A 122 -13.25 9.27 -14.98
CA HIS A 122 -12.33 10.30 -15.47
C HIS A 122 -12.61 11.70 -14.91
N GLY A 123 -13.82 11.97 -14.40
CA GLY A 123 -14.22 13.29 -13.90
C GLY A 123 -13.74 13.58 -12.47
N ASN A 124 -13.29 14.82 -12.21
CA ASN A 124 -12.89 15.29 -10.88
C ASN A 124 -14.03 15.14 -9.85
N VAL A 125 -15.27 15.41 -10.25
CA VAL A 125 -16.45 15.35 -9.37
C VAL A 125 -16.68 13.95 -8.80
N ALA A 126 -16.64 12.91 -9.63
CA ALA A 126 -16.87 11.53 -9.17
C ALA A 126 -15.74 11.02 -8.26
N LYS A 127 -14.50 11.51 -8.41
CA LYS A 127 -13.40 11.24 -7.46
C LYS A 127 -13.71 11.85 -6.10
N TYR A 128 -14.08 13.14 -6.06
CA TYR A 128 -14.38 13.84 -4.81
C TYR A 128 -15.67 13.34 -4.15
N CYS A 129 -16.68 12.90 -4.91
CA CYS A 129 -17.84 12.22 -4.33
C CYS A 129 -17.43 10.97 -3.56
N PHE A 130 -16.50 10.17 -4.09
CA PHE A 130 -16.02 8.97 -3.38
C PHE A 130 -15.29 9.32 -2.08
N TYR A 131 -14.50 10.40 -2.08
CA TYR A 131 -13.87 10.92 -0.86
C TYR A 131 -14.88 11.54 0.12
N ALA A 132 -16.01 12.07 -0.34
CA ALA A 132 -17.05 12.61 0.53
C ALA A 132 -17.80 11.52 1.32
N PHE A 133 -17.85 10.29 0.79
CA PHE A 133 -18.38 9.12 1.50
C PHE A 133 -17.32 8.38 2.32
N TYR A 134 -16.05 8.79 2.24
CA TYR A 134 -14.99 8.30 3.09
C TYR A 134 -14.94 9.23 4.31
N PRO A 135 -15.44 8.79 5.49
CA PRO A 135 -15.42 9.61 6.71
C PRO A 135 -13.99 9.97 7.13
#